data_AF-A0A2W6T5Y7-F1
#
_entry.id   AF-A0A2W6T5Y7-F1
#
_cell.length_a   1.000
_cell.length_b   1.000
_cell.length_c   1.000
_cell.angle_alpha   90.00
_cell.angle_beta   90.00
_cell.angle_gamma   90.00
#
_symmetry.space_group_name_H-M   'P 1'
#
loop_
_entity.id
_entity.type
_entity.pdbx_description
1 polymer ?
#
loop_
_entity_poly.entity_id
_entity_poly.type
_entity_poly.pdbx_seq_one_letter_code
_entity_poly.pdbx_strand_id
1 'polypeptide(L)'
;MYQKLTPKQKALTINLDPTIYGTFAEIGAGQETVRHFFRAGGASGTIAKAMSAYDKDFSDAIYGKEVKNRYVTQNRLRKMLRYEVALIEERISRENNP
;
A
#
# COMPACT_ATOMS: atom_id res chain seq x y z
N MET A 1 16.21 27.33 3.11
CA MET A 1 17.02 26.09 3.06
C MET A 1 16.06 24.91 3.06
N TYR A 2 16.08 24.03 2.05
CA TYR A 2 15.23 22.83 2.06
C TYR A 2 15.83 21.80 3.01
N GLN A 3 15.12 21.44 4.07
CA GLN A 3 15.57 20.39 4.98
C GLN A 3 15.31 19.02 4.35
N LYS A 4 16.37 18.22 4.15
CA LYS A 4 16.26 16.85 3.65
C LYS A 4 15.80 15.94 4.78
N LEU A 5 14.55 15.48 4.74
CA LEU A 5 13.98 14.54 5.71
C LEU A 5 14.60 13.14 5.58
N THR A 6 14.85 12.48 6.72
CA THR A 6 15.18 11.05 6.78
C THR A 6 13.97 10.18 6.41
N PRO A 7 14.15 8.91 6.00
CA PRO A 7 13.02 8.01 5.72
C PRO A 7 12.04 7.89 6.89
N LYS A 8 12.54 7.82 8.13
CA LYS A 8 11.69 7.79 9.33
C LYS A 8 10.86 9.07 9.46
N GLN A 9 11.46 10.24 9.25
CA GLN A 9 10.72 11.51 9.30
C GLN A 9 9.66 11.59 8.20
N LYS A 10 9.99 11.19 6.96
CA LYS A 10 9.02 11.16 5.86
C LYS A 10 7.83 10.25 6.17
N ALA A 11 8.10 9.04 6.65
CA ALA A 11 7.05 8.08 7.01
C ALA A 11 6.21 8.58 8.20
N LEU A 12 6.82 9.18 9.22
CA LEU A 12 6.09 9.79 10.34
C LEU A 12 5.21 10.95 9.87
N THR A 13 5.70 11.83 9.00
CA THR A 13 4.90 12.93 8.45
C THR A 13 3.65 12.42 7.75
N ILE A 14 3.76 11.36 6.95
CA ILE A 14 2.61 10.74 6.29
C ILE A 14 1.68 10.06 7.32
N ASN A 15 2.24 9.35 8.30
CA ASN A 15 1.45 8.68 9.35
C ASN A 15 0.60 9.64 10.21
N LEU A 16 1.00 10.91 10.29
CA LEU A 16 0.31 11.94 11.04
C LEU A 16 -0.63 12.78 10.17
N ASP A 17 -0.67 12.52 8.86
CA ASP A 17 -1.59 13.19 7.95
C ASP A 17 -2.95 12.49 7.98
N PRO A 18 -4.01 13.11 8.54
CA PRO A 18 -5.31 12.47 8.66
C PRO A 18 -6.01 12.27 7.30
N THR A 19 -5.50 12.88 6.22
CA THR A 19 -6.06 12.71 4.88
C THR A 19 -5.52 11.47 4.17
N ILE A 20 -4.52 10.80 4.75
CA ILE A 20 -3.85 9.65 4.16
C ILE A 20 -4.15 8.41 4.99
N TYR A 21 -5.08 7.61 4.50
CA TYR A 21 -5.45 6.32 5.06
C TYR A 21 -5.66 5.29 3.96
N GLY A 22 -5.08 4.10 4.10
CA GLY A 22 -5.08 3.17 2.98
C GLY A 22 -4.39 1.83 3.20
N THR A 23 -4.11 1.20 2.07
CA THR A 23 -3.44 -0.10 1.99
C THR A 23 -2.05 0.04 1.39
N PHE A 24 -1.07 -0.66 1.95
CA PHE A 24 0.19 -0.96 1.28
C PHE A 24 0.10 -2.32 0.59
N ALA A 25 0.26 -2.35 -0.73
CA ALA A 25 0.36 -3.58 -1.51
C ALA A 25 1.71 -3.68 -2.22
N GLU A 26 2.56 -4.58 -1.72
CA GLU A 26 3.94 -4.75 -2.18
C GLU A 26 4.14 -6.14 -2.78
N ILE A 27 4.41 -6.21 -4.08
CA ILE A 27 4.84 -7.42 -4.79
C ILE A 27 6.34 -7.27 -5.04
N GLY A 28 7.15 -8.04 -4.31
CA GLY A 28 8.59 -7.80 -4.23
C GLY A 28 8.95 -6.75 -3.17
N ALA A 29 10.18 -6.25 -3.19
CA ALA A 29 10.71 -5.21 -2.27
C ALA A 29 10.81 -5.54 -0.76
N GLY A 30 10.40 -6.72 -0.31
CA GLY A 30 10.63 -7.22 1.05
C GLY A 30 9.65 -6.67 2.08
N GLN A 31 8.55 -6.03 1.64
CA GLN A 31 7.70 -5.20 2.49
C GLN A 31 8.49 -4.09 3.22
N GLU A 32 9.62 -3.66 2.65
CA GLU A 32 10.49 -2.68 3.30
C GLU A 32 9.86 -1.28 3.28
N THR A 33 8.97 -0.98 2.33
CA THR A 33 8.27 0.31 2.32
C THR A 33 7.36 0.42 3.52
N VAL A 34 6.38 -0.48 3.68
CA VAL A 34 5.44 -0.43 4.80
C VAL A 34 6.14 -0.57 6.15
N ARG A 35 7.26 -1.31 6.21
CA ARG A 35 8.10 -1.42 7.41
C ARG A 35 8.55 -0.06 7.94
N HIS A 36 8.93 0.89 7.07
CA HIS A 36 9.29 2.23 7.51
C HIS A 36 8.14 2.95 8.21
N PHE A 37 6.90 2.77 7.72
CA PHE A 37 5.70 3.39 8.30
C PHE A 37 5.34 2.75 9.64
N PHE A 38 5.39 1.41 9.75
CA PHE A 38 5.17 0.74 11.04
C PHE A 38 6.18 1.18 12.11
N ARG A 39 7.45 1.36 11.75
CA ARG A 39 8.52 1.76 12.69
C ARG A 39 8.58 3.25 13.00
N ALA A 40 7.93 4.09 12.21
CA ALA A 40 7.95 5.54 12.39
C ALA A 40 7.07 6.01 13.56
N GLY A 41 6.01 5.26 13.89
CA GLY A 41 4.96 5.64 14.84
C GLY A 41 3.77 6.31 14.14
N GLY A 42 2.59 6.30 14.76
CA GLY A 42 1.35 6.86 14.18
C GLY A 42 0.68 5.99 13.09
N ALA A 43 1.22 4.81 12.80
CA ALA A 43 0.78 3.96 11.69
C ALA A 43 -0.71 3.55 11.72
N SER A 44 -1.34 3.49 12.91
CA SER A 44 -2.77 3.19 13.05
C SER A 44 -3.68 4.23 12.39
N GLY A 45 -3.21 5.47 12.24
CA GLY A 45 -3.92 6.55 11.56
C GLY A 45 -3.79 6.53 10.04
N THR A 46 -3.01 5.61 9.47
CA THR A 46 -2.67 5.61 8.03
C THR A 46 -2.76 4.25 7.37
N ILE A 47 -2.47 3.17 8.09
CA ILE A 47 -2.41 1.82 7.54
C ILE A 47 -3.65 1.03 7.95
N ALA A 48 -4.60 0.86 7.04
CA ALA A 48 -5.70 -0.08 7.17
C ALA A 48 -5.23 -1.53 6.97
N LYS A 49 -4.34 -1.73 5.98
CA LYS A 49 -3.87 -3.05 5.59
C LYS A 49 -2.46 -2.97 4.99
N ALA A 50 -1.65 -3.98 5.28
CA ALA A 50 -0.41 -4.25 4.57
C ALA A 50 -0.50 -5.65 3.98
N MET A 51 -0.12 -5.82 2.71
CA MET A 51 -0.14 -7.14 2.08
C MET A 51 1.06 -7.35 1.17
N SER A 52 1.46 -8.62 1.05
CA SER A 52 2.44 -9.05 0.06
C SER A 52 2.03 -10.34 -0.64
N ALA A 53 2.25 -10.40 -1.95
CA ALA A 53 1.94 -11.55 -2.79
C ALA A 53 3.13 -11.86 -3.69
N TYR A 54 4.14 -12.50 -3.11
CA TYR A 54 5.39 -12.89 -3.79
C TYR A 54 5.19 -14.03 -4.78
N ASP A 55 4.38 -15.00 -4.37
CA ASP A 55 4.05 -16.11 -5.24
C ASP A 55 3.20 -15.62 -6.42
N LYS A 56 3.60 -16.04 -7.62
CA LYS A 56 2.97 -15.61 -8.86
C LYS A 56 1.51 -16.06 -8.94
N ASP A 57 1.21 -17.28 -8.51
CA ASP A 57 -0.14 -17.84 -8.59
C ASP A 57 -1.05 -17.20 -7.52
N PHE A 58 -0.51 -16.92 -6.34
CA PHE A 58 -1.23 -16.16 -5.31
C PHE A 58 -1.51 -14.72 -5.76
N SER A 59 -0.52 -14.06 -6.36
CA SER A 59 -0.68 -12.72 -6.95
C SER A 59 -1.71 -12.72 -8.09
N ASP A 60 -1.75 -13.79 -8.90
CA ASP A 60 -2.75 -13.98 -9.96
C ASP A 60 -4.14 -14.26 -9.41
N ALA A 61 -4.26 -14.96 -8.29
CA ALA A 61 -5.55 -15.20 -7.64
C ALA A 61 -6.17 -13.91 -7.11
N ILE A 62 -5.35 -12.95 -6.66
CA ILE A 62 -5.82 -11.66 -6.13
C ILE A 62 -6.03 -10.65 -7.26
N TYR A 63 -5.05 -10.48 -8.14
CA TYR A 63 -5.03 -9.39 -9.12
C TYR A 63 -5.32 -9.82 -10.55
N GLY A 64 -5.51 -11.11 -10.81
CA GLY A 64 -5.72 -11.67 -12.14
C GLY A 64 -4.44 -11.80 -12.96
N LYS A 65 -4.42 -12.72 -13.93
CA LYS A 65 -3.25 -13.03 -14.77
C LYS A 65 -2.80 -11.86 -15.65
N GLU A 66 -1.49 -11.75 -15.90
CA GLU A 66 -0.95 -10.82 -16.90
C GLU A 66 -0.84 -11.43 -18.29
N VAL A 67 -1.05 -10.59 -19.30
CA VAL A 67 -0.84 -10.95 -20.71
C VAL A 67 0.64 -11.23 -20.94
N LYS A 68 0.95 -12.29 -21.70
CA LYS A 68 2.32 -12.73 -22.01
C LYS A 68 3.19 -13.04 -20.76
N ASN A 69 2.58 -13.32 -19.60
CA ASN A 69 3.29 -13.61 -18.34
C ASN A 69 4.30 -12.52 -17.92
N ARG A 70 4.02 -11.24 -18.23
CA ARG A 70 4.86 -10.11 -17.82
C ARG A 70 4.22 -9.33 -16.68
N TYR A 71 4.80 -9.43 -15.49
CA TYR A 71 4.20 -8.94 -14.24
C TYR A 71 4.69 -7.55 -13.82
N VAL A 72 5.89 -7.15 -14.23
CA VAL A 72 6.41 -5.79 -14.00
C VAL A 72 5.89 -4.87 -15.10
N THR A 73 4.65 -4.44 -14.96
CA THR A 73 3.95 -3.61 -15.96
C THR A 73 3.04 -2.59 -15.29
N GLN A 74 2.78 -1.48 -16.00
CA GLN A 74 1.77 -0.50 -15.58
C GLN A 74 0.37 -1.12 -15.46
N ASN A 75 0.05 -2.10 -16.30
CA ASN A 75 -1.23 -2.79 -16.26
C ASN A 75 -1.43 -3.55 -14.93
N ARG A 76 -0.42 -4.30 -14.49
CA ARG A 76 -0.45 -4.99 -13.19
C ARG A 76 -0.62 -3.98 -12.05
N LEU A 77 0.13 -2.88 -12.05
CA LEU A 77 -0.01 -1.83 -11.03
C LEU A 77 -1.44 -1.27 -10.99
N ARG A 78 -2.05 -0.99 -12.14
CA ARG A 78 -3.44 -0.50 -12.20
C ARG A 78 -4.44 -1.50 -11.65
N LYS A 79 -4.25 -2.81 -11.90
CA LYS A 79 -5.11 -3.86 -11.32
C LYS A 79 -4.98 -3.92 -9.81
N MET A 80 -3.77 -3.85 -9.29
CA MET A 80 -3.53 -3.78 -7.85
C MET A 80 -4.24 -2.58 -7.23
N LEU A 81 -4.03 -1.37 -7.77
CA LEU A 81 -4.67 -0.16 -7.27
C LEU A 81 -6.20 -0.27 -7.26
N ARG A 82 -6.80 -0.73 -8.36
CA ARG A 82 -8.26 -0.89 -8.44
C ARG A 82 -8.79 -1.87 -7.39
N TYR A 83 -8.15 -3.03 -7.26
CA TYR A 83 -8.57 -4.05 -6.30
C TYR A 83 -8.45 -3.55 -4.85
N GLU A 84 -7.30 -2.98 -4.50
CA GLU A 84 -7.04 -2.52 -3.13
C GLU A 84 -7.91 -1.33 -2.72
N VAL A 85 -8.17 -0.40 -3.64
CA VAL A 85 -9.07 0.74 -3.41
C VAL A 85 -10.52 0.27 -3.28
N ALA A 86 -10.99 -0.60 -4.17
CA ALA A 86 -12.35 -1.14 -4.05
C ALA A 86 -12.55 -1.87 -2.72
N LEU A 87 -11.56 -2.66 -2.29
CA LEU A 87 -11.67 -3.43 -1.05
C LEU A 87 -11.68 -2.56 0.22
N ILE A 88 -10.93 -1.46 0.24
CA ILE A 88 -10.96 -0.56 1.39
C ILE A 88 -12.28 0.21 1.45
N GLU A 89 -12.80 0.66 0.30
CA GLU A 89 -14.10 1.35 0.22
C GLU A 89 -15.25 0.42 0.60
N GLU A 90 -15.18 -0.88 0.26
CA GLU A 90 -16.17 -1.89 0.65
C GLU A 90 -16.17 -2.15 2.16
N ARG A 91 -14.99 -2.22 2.78
CA ARG A 91 -14.85 -2.69 4.17
C ARG A 91 -14.85 -1.57 5.20
N ILE A 92 -14.52 -0.36 4.79
CA ILE A 92 -14.39 0.81 5.66
C ILE A 92 -15.24 1.92 5.06
N SER A 93 -16.45 2.08 5.61
CA SER A 93 -17.28 3.24 5.27
C SER A 93 -16.59 4.51 5.74
N ARG A 94 -16.53 5.52 4.85
CA ARG A 94 -16.06 6.88 5.16
C ARG A 94 -16.90 7.56 6.26
N GLU A 95 -18.10 7.05 6.53
CA GLU A 95 -18.94 7.54 7.64
C GLU A 95 -18.36 7.18 9.02
N ASN A 96 -17.67 6.04 9.12
CA ASN A 96 -17.11 5.54 10.39
C ASN A 96 -15.61 5.84 10.53
N ASN A 97 -14.91 6.18 9.43
CA ASN A 97 -13.51 6.58 9.40
C ASN A 97 -13.33 7.69 8.34
N PRO A 98 -13.43 8.97 8.73
CA PRO A 98 -13.27 10.11 7.82
C PRO A 98 -11.85 10.24 7.27
#